data_AF-A0A9P5N8K6-F1
#
_entry.id   AF-A0A9P5N8K6-F1
#
_cell.length_a   1.000
_cell.length_b   1.000
_cell.length_c   1.000
_cell.angle_alpha   90.00
_cell.angle_beta   90.00
_cell.angle_gamma   90.00
#
_symmetry.space_group_name_H-M   'P 1'
#
loop_
_entity.id
_entity.type
_entity.pdbx_description
1 polymer ?
#
loop_
_entity_poly.entity_id
_entity_poly.type
_entity_poly.pdbx_seq_one_letter_code
_entity_poly.pdbx_strand_id
1 'polypeptide(L)'
;ELDDPIVNKTVKDHPDLFKITTPIKVDVLHELLKGHPNTPFVESILIGLTDGFWPWANTHKFGYPTMHDTRRPGTTSEDPEHCSFLEWQANTEEEKGQFSHPFGSDLLPG
;
A
#
# COMPACT_ATOMS: atom_id res chain seq x y z
N GLU A 1 -15.50 -0.04 -1.18
CA GLU A 1 -14.18 -0.13 -1.83
C GLU A 1 -14.22 -0.45 -3.31
N LEU A 2 -14.40 -1.71 -3.76
CA LEU A 2 -14.36 -2.02 -5.21
C LEU A 2 -15.41 -1.24 -6.03
N ASP A 3 -16.59 -1.00 -5.44
CA ASP A 3 -17.67 -0.21 -6.05
C ASP A 3 -17.69 1.27 -5.62
N ASP A 4 -16.70 1.74 -4.85
CA ASP A 4 -16.65 3.14 -4.42
C ASP A 4 -16.07 4.01 -5.55
N PRO A 5 -16.87 4.89 -6.17
CA PRO A 5 -16.41 5.67 -7.31
C PRO A 5 -15.41 6.77 -6.92
N ILE A 6 -15.39 7.20 -5.66
CA ILE A 6 -14.49 8.24 -5.15
C ILE A 6 -13.11 7.63 -4.94
N VAL A 7 -13.03 6.53 -4.20
CA VAL A 7 -11.77 5.83 -3.93
C VAL A 7 -11.09 5.40 -5.23
N ASN A 8 -11.85 4.74 -6.12
CA ASN A 8 -11.31 4.27 -7.40
C ASN A 8 -10.81 5.42 -8.29
N LYS A 9 -11.48 6.57 -8.24
CA LYS A 9 -11.03 7.76 -8.96
C LYS A 9 -9.70 8.28 -8.40
N THR A 10 -9.59 8.40 -7.07
CA THR A 10 -8.36 8.86 -6.42
C THR A 10 -7.18 7.93 -6.71
N VAL A 11 -7.37 6.61 -6.61
CA VAL A 11 -6.30 5.65 -6.94
C VAL A 11 -5.86 5.78 -8.40
N LYS A 12 -6.82 5.97 -9.31
CA LYS A 12 -6.54 6.10 -10.75
C LYS A 12 -5.87 7.43 -11.13
N ASP A 13 -6.28 8.52 -10.49
CA ASP A 13 -5.80 9.87 -10.79
C ASP A 13 -4.41 10.15 -10.19
N HIS A 14 -3.95 9.33 -9.22
CA HIS A 14 -2.67 9.49 -8.51
C HIS A 14 -1.76 8.23 -8.58
N PRO A 15 -1.37 7.76 -9.78
CA PRO A 15 -0.53 6.56 -9.92
C PRO A 15 0.88 6.73 -9.34
N ASP A 16 1.33 7.97 -9.16
CA ASP A 16 2.58 8.35 -8.48
C ASP A 16 2.54 8.09 -6.97
N LEU A 17 1.36 8.23 -6.34
CA LEU A 17 1.14 7.95 -4.93
C LEU A 17 0.86 6.47 -4.65
N PHE A 18 0.18 5.79 -5.58
CA PHE A 18 -0.24 4.39 -5.44
C PHE A 18 0.55 3.45 -6.34
N LYS A 19 1.86 3.70 -6.48
CA LYS A 19 2.73 2.89 -7.31
C LYS A 19 2.90 1.49 -6.73
N ILE A 20 2.63 0.46 -7.54
CA ILE A 20 2.90 -0.93 -7.17
C ILE A 20 4.36 -1.25 -7.50
N THR A 21 5.19 -1.33 -6.46
CA THR A 21 6.58 -1.78 -6.58
C THR A 21 6.79 -3.08 -5.82
N THR A 22 7.51 -4.01 -6.44
CA THR A 22 7.91 -5.25 -5.80
C THR A 22 9.33 -5.62 -6.18
N PRO A 23 10.16 -6.12 -5.23
CA PRO A 23 11.47 -6.68 -5.55
C PRO A 23 11.36 -8.04 -6.26
N ILE A 24 10.15 -8.61 -6.32
CA ILE A 24 9.88 -9.90 -6.96
C ILE A 24 9.85 -9.72 -8.47
N LYS A 25 10.61 -10.54 -9.18
CA LYS A 25 10.52 -10.65 -10.64
C LYS A 25 9.26 -11.42 -11.02
N VAL A 26 8.14 -10.72 -11.19
CA VAL A 26 6.83 -11.33 -11.41
C VAL A 26 6.83 -12.28 -12.61
N ASP A 27 7.47 -11.91 -13.72
CA ASP A 27 7.55 -12.77 -14.91
C ASP A 27 8.26 -14.10 -14.63
N VAL A 28 9.32 -14.07 -13.82
CA VAL A 28 10.06 -15.28 -13.42
C VAL A 28 9.21 -16.12 -12.49
N LEU A 29 8.52 -15.48 -11.54
CA LEU A 29 7.61 -16.17 -10.62
C LEU A 29 6.47 -16.87 -11.39
N HIS A 30 5.90 -16.20 -12.39
CA HIS A 30 4.85 -16.76 -13.22
C HIS A 30 5.32 -18.01 -13.96
N GLU A 31 6.48 -17.97 -14.61
CA GLU A 31 7.02 -19.14 -15.31
C GLU A 31 7.33 -20.31 -14.36
N LEU A 32 7.85 -20.02 -13.16
CA LEU A 32 8.09 -21.05 -12.15
C LEU A 32 6.80 -21.72 -11.64
N LEU A 33 5.68 -20.99 -11.66
CA LEU A 33 4.39 -21.45 -11.13
C LEU A 33 3.40 -21.93 -12.19
N LYS A 34 3.77 -21.90 -13.48
CA LYS A 34 2.91 -22.25 -14.62
C LYS A 34 2.27 -23.64 -14.53
N GLY A 35 2.97 -24.60 -13.91
CA GLY A 35 2.48 -25.97 -13.71
C GLY A 35 1.77 -26.22 -12.36
N HIS A 36 1.56 -25.18 -11.56
CA HIS A 36 1.03 -25.34 -10.21
C HIS A 36 -0.46 -25.74 -10.25
N PRO A 37 -0.89 -26.76 -9.47
CA PRO A 37 -2.27 -27.27 -9.52
C PRO A 37 -3.31 -26.27 -9.01
N ASN A 38 -2.91 -25.29 -8.21
CA ASN A 38 -3.78 -24.21 -7.73
C ASN A 38 -3.61 -22.94 -8.59
N THR A 39 -3.93 -23.04 -9.88
CA THR A 39 -3.85 -21.92 -10.82
C THR A 39 -4.60 -20.67 -10.35
N PRO A 40 -5.85 -20.77 -9.80
CA PRO A 40 -6.58 -19.57 -9.38
C PRO A 40 -5.85 -18.75 -8.31
N PHE A 41 -5.18 -19.43 -7.38
CA PHE A 41 -4.42 -18.75 -6.34
C PHE A 41 -3.13 -18.12 -6.89
N VAL A 42 -2.43 -18.82 -7.80
CA VAL A 42 -1.24 -18.27 -8.47
C VAL A 42 -1.59 -16.99 -9.23
N GLU A 43 -2.65 -17.02 -10.04
CA GLU A 43 -3.13 -15.84 -10.75
C GLU A 43 -3.47 -14.69 -9.79
N SER A 44 -4.14 -14.96 -8.67
CA SER A 44 -4.44 -13.91 -7.68
C SER A 44 -3.19 -13.27 -7.07
N ILE A 45 -2.12 -14.03 -6.85
CA ILE A 45 -0.85 -13.49 -6.36
C ILE A 45 -0.17 -12.66 -7.43
N LEU A 46 -0.13 -13.16 -8.67
CA LEU A 46 0.51 -12.44 -9.77
C LEU A 46 -0.17 -11.09 -10.01
N ILE A 47 -1.51 -11.08 -10.08
CA ILE A 47 -2.30 -9.84 -10.15
C ILE A 47 -2.01 -8.94 -8.94
N GLY A 48 -1.98 -9.49 -7.72
CA GLY A 48 -1.68 -8.69 -6.53
C GLY A 48 -0.30 -8.03 -6.55
N LEU A 49 0.70 -8.69 -7.18
CA LEU A 49 2.05 -8.17 -7.31
C LEU A 49 2.23 -7.17 -8.46
N THR A 50 1.36 -7.16 -9.47
CA THR A 50 1.39 -6.21 -10.59
C THR A 50 0.46 -5.03 -10.38
N ASP A 51 -0.76 -5.31 -9.92
CA ASP A 51 -1.88 -4.37 -9.89
C ASP A 51 -2.24 -3.96 -8.44
N GLY A 52 -1.65 -4.63 -7.44
CA GLY A 52 -1.87 -4.38 -6.02
C GLY A 52 -2.92 -5.29 -5.40
N PHE A 53 -2.90 -5.39 -4.07
CA PHE A 53 -3.84 -6.23 -3.30
C PHE A 53 -5.14 -5.52 -2.88
N TRP A 54 -5.34 -4.31 -3.39
CA TRP A 54 -6.56 -3.53 -3.20
C TRP A 54 -7.62 -4.00 -4.21
N PRO A 55 -8.94 -4.01 -3.90
CA PRO A 55 -9.62 -3.56 -2.68
C PRO A 55 -10.34 -4.69 -1.92
N TRP A 56 -9.67 -5.81 -1.65
CA TRP A 56 -10.37 -6.98 -1.07
C TRP A 56 -10.75 -6.84 0.41
N ALA A 57 -10.49 -5.70 1.05
CA ALA A 57 -10.91 -5.40 2.41
C ALA A 57 -12.32 -4.79 2.45
N ASN A 58 -13.21 -5.32 3.30
CA ASN A 58 -14.48 -4.69 3.62
C ASN A 58 -14.35 -3.86 4.92
N THR A 59 -14.12 -2.57 4.75
CA THR A 59 -13.96 -1.58 5.83
C THR A 59 -15.29 -1.10 6.41
N HIS A 60 -16.41 -1.28 5.69
CA HIS A 60 -17.75 -0.83 6.10
C HIS A 60 -18.49 -1.83 6.99
N LYS A 61 -17.78 -2.76 7.62
CA LYS A 61 -18.40 -3.74 8.51
C LYS A 61 -18.99 -3.02 9.72
N PHE A 62 -20.27 -3.30 10.03
CA PHE A 62 -20.95 -2.70 11.18
C PHE A 62 -20.13 -2.86 12.47
N GLY A 63 -19.87 -1.75 13.16
CA GLY A 63 -19.08 -1.70 14.39
C GLY A 63 -17.57 -1.46 14.20
N TYR A 64 -17.06 -1.42 12.97
CA TYR A 64 -15.70 -0.96 12.70
C TYR A 64 -15.63 0.57 12.62
N PRO A 65 -14.55 1.19 13.12
CA PRO A 65 -14.38 2.64 13.01
C PRO A 65 -14.07 3.03 11.55
N THR A 66 -14.55 4.19 11.13
CA THR A 66 -14.25 4.77 9.80
C THR A 66 -12.75 5.01 9.61
N MET A 67 -12.03 5.32 10.68
CA MET A 67 -10.57 5.46 10.69
C MET A 67 -10.00 4.61 11.82
N HIS A 68 -9.00 3.79 11.51
CA HIS A 68 -8.23 3.09 12.54
C HIS A 68 -6.95 3.85 12.86
N ASP A 69 -7.02 4.75 13.84
CA ASP A 69 -5.80 5.31 14.43
C ASP A 69 -5.22 4.29 15.43
N THR A 70 -4.01 3.79 15.12
CA THR A 70 -3.27 2.84 15.98
C THR A 70 -2.23 3.53 16.84
N ARG A 71 -2.20 4.87 16.87
CA ARG A 71 -1.26 5.62 17.71
C ARG A 71 -1.41 5.20 19.16
N ARG A 72 -0.35 4.63 19.70
CA ARG A 72 -0.28 4.30 21.12
C ARG A 72 0.20 5.54 21.88
N PRO A 73 -0.47 5.96 22.95
CA PRO A 73 0.06 7.01 23.81
C PRO A 73 1.48 6.64 24.27
N GLY A 74 2.44 7.57 24.10
CA GLY A 74 3.83 7.39 24.49
C GLY A 74 4.74 6.65 23.49
N THR A 75 4.27 6.29 22.29
CA THR A 75 5.16 5.72 21.25
C THR A 75 5.73 6.75 20.28
N THR A 76 5.24 7.99 20.33
CA THR A 76 5.95 9.11 19.70
C THR A 76 7.12 9.45 20.59
N SER A 77 8.33 9.05 20.19
CA SER A 77 9.53 9.50 20.89
C SER A 77 9.67 11.01 20.68
N GLU A 78 9.67 11.76 21.78
CA GLU A 78 10.04 13.18 21.75
C GLU A 78 11.56 13.37 21.65
N ASP A 79 12.32 12.26 21.65
CA ASP A 79 13.75 12.23 21.45
C ASP A 79 14.11 12.73 20.03
N PRO A 80 14.88 13.83 19.92
CA PRO A 80 15.33 14.36 18.63
C PRO A 80 16.10 13.34 17.78
N GLU A 81 16.86 12.42 18.39
CA GLU A 81 17.63 11.42 17.65
C GLU A 81 16.72 10.41 16.94
N HIS A 82 15.67 9.96 17.62
CA HIS A 82 14.69 9.05 17.01
C HIS A 82 13.90 9.73 15.89
N CYS A 83 13.52 11.00 16.08
CA CYS A 83 12.83 11.78 15.04
C CYS A 83 13.70 11.91 13.78
N SER A 84 14.98 12.29 13.95
CA SER A 84 15.92 12.43 12.83
C SER A 84 16.20 11.10 12.12
N PHE A 85 16.27 9.98 12.85
CA PHE A 85 16.40 8.65 12.26
C PHE A 85 15.17 8.29 11.40
N LEU A 86 13.95 8.52 11.90
CA LEU A 86 12.73 8.24 11.16
C LEU A 86 12.62 9.08 9.88
N GLU A 87 12.98 10.36 9.95
CA GLU A 87 13.02 11.26 8.79
C GLU A 87 14.05 10.78 7.76
N TRP A 88 15.27 10.45 8.20
CA TRP A 88 16.30 9.91 7.32
C TRP A 88 15.87 8.62 6.64
N GLN A 89 15.24 7.69 7.39
CA GLN A 89 14.75 6.43 6.84
C GLN A 89 13.63 6.67 5.82
N ALA A 90 12.66 7.54 6.13
CA ALA A 90 11.58 7.88 5.21
C ALA A 90 12.11 8.44 3.90
N ASN A 91 13.03 9.42 3.97
CA ASN A 91 13.68 10.00 2.79
C ASN A 91 14.45 8.93 1.99
N THR A 92 15.16 8.04 2.68
CA THR A 92 15.90 6.94 2.03
C THR A 92 14.97 5.98 1.28
N GLU A 93 13.80 5.65 1.83
CA GLU A 93 12.84 4.77 1.16
C GLU A 93 12.10 5.47 0.00
N GLU A 94 11.88 6.79 0.10
CA GLU A 94 11.38 7.61 -0.99
C GLU A 94 12.39 7.70 -2.15
N GLU A 95 13.68 7.91 -1.86
CA GLU A 95 14.76 7.90 -2.86
C GLU A 95 14.87 6.56 -3.60
N LYS A 96 14.61 5.44 -2.91
CA LYS A 96 14.55 4.10 -3.52
C LYS A 96 13.24 3.87 -4.29
N GLY A 97 12.30 4.79 -4.24
CA GLY A 97 10.98 4.69 -4.86
C GLY A 97 10.10 3.59 -4.27
N GLN A 98 10.34 3.22 -3.00
CA GLN A 98 9.50 2.29 -2.23
C GLN A 98 8.36 3.03 -1.55
N PHE A 99 8.64 4.24 -1.03
CA PHE A 99 7.61 5.15 -0.55
C PHE A 99 7.27 6.15 -1.66
N SER A 100 5.99 6.54 -1.71
CA SER A 100 5.57 7.69 -2.49
C SER A 100 5.93 8.98 -1.76
N HIS A 101 5.90 10.09 -2.49
CA HIS A 101 5.88 11.40 -1.88
C HIS A 101 4.65 11.55 -0.94
N PRO A 102 4.71 12.46 0.05
CA PRO A 102 3.57 12.76 0.90
C PRO A 102 2.35 13.27 0.08
N PHE A 103 1.15 12.97 0.56
CA PHE A 103 -0.13 13.45 -0.01
C PHE A 103 -0.28 14.99 0.00
N GLY A 104 0.61 15.70 0.71
CA GLY A 104 0.53 17.14 0.94
C GLY A 104 -0.11 17.47 2.28
N SER A 105 -0.69 18.68 2.38
CA SER A 105 -1.39 19.15 3.58
C SER A 105 -2.79 18.56 3.74
N ASP A 106 -3.36 18.05 2.65
CA ASP A 106 -4.75 17.63 2.56
C ASP A 106 -4.84 16.15 2.20
N LEU A 107 -5.76 15.43 2.84
CA LEU A 107 -6.06 14.05 2.48
C LEU A 107 -6.89 14.03 1.20
N LEU A 108 -6.53 13.14 0.28
CA LEU A 108 -7.32 12.89 -0.92
C LEU A 108 -8.65 12.22 -0.55
N PRO A 109 -9.73 12.46 -1.32
CA PRO A 109 -11.03 11.89 -1.03
C PRO A 109 -11.04 10.38 -1.28
N GLY A 110 -11.72 9.62 -0.43
CA GLY A 110 -11.80 8.17 -0.51
C GLY A 110 -11.69 7.54 0.86
#